data_AF-A0A5J4V3A6-F1
#
_entry.id   AF-A0A5J4V3A6-F1
#
_cell.length_a   1.000
_cell.length_b   1.000
_cell.length_c   1.000
_cell.angle_alpha   90.00
_cell.angle_beta   90.00
_cell.angle_gamma   90.00
#
_symmetry.space_group_name_H-M   'P 1'
#
loop_
_entity.id
_entity.type
_entity.pdbx_description
1 polymer ?
#
loop_
_entity_poly.entity_id
_entity_poly.type
_entity_poly.pdbx_seq_one_letter_code
_entity_poly.pdbx_strand_id
1 'polypeptide(L)'
;IQELNHYVGQKLRSSSASYEETSKAVHIVMKACKIPTGYTVTSIRSSSMTKSIDQGATKTEIYRAIIHRKDSQAVVNHYEKNLNDKIRTRLAKL
;
A
#
# COMPACT_ATOMS: atom_id res chain seq x y z
N ILE A 1 16.79 10.14 -12.29
CA ILE A 1 15.49 10.84 -12.49
C ILE A 1 15.11 10.91 -13.97
N GLN A 2 16.02 11.36 -14.85
CA GLN A 2 15.77 11.37 -16.31
C GLN A 2 15.47 9.98 -16.91
N GLU A 3 16.22 8.93 -16.52
CA GLU A 3 15.92 7.54 -16.96
C GLU A 3 14.55 7.04 -16.47
N LEU A 4 14.17 7.41 -15.24
CA LEU A 4 12.87 7.07 -14.65
C LEU A 4 11.74 7.73 -15.46
N ASN A 5 11.92 8.99 -15.84
CA ASN A 5 10.97 9.74 -16.65
C ASN A 5 10.86 9.21 -18.09
N HIS A 6 11.98 8.74 -18.66
CA HIS A 6 11.99 8.12 -19.98
C HIS A 6 11.25 6.77 -20.00
N TYR A 7 11.49 5.92 -18.99
CA TYR A 7 10.83 4.62 -18.84
C TYR A 7 9.31 4.76 -18.58
N VAL A 8 8.94 5.65 -17.66
CA VAL A 8 7.53 5.91 -17.32
C VAL A 8 6.80 6.60 -18.49
N GLY A 9 7.46 7.51 -19.21
CA GLY A 9 6.87 8.29 -20.29
C GLY A 9 6.59 7.53 -21.59
N GLN A 10 7.38 6.50 -21.92
CA GLN A 10 7.15 5.66 -23.11
C GLN A 10 6.09 4.58 -22.89
N LYS A 11 6.03 3.95 -21.70
CA LYS A 11 5.27 2.70 -21.50
C LYS A 11 3.79 2.92 -21.12
N LEU A 12 3.45 4.05 -20.51
CA LEU A 12 2.06 4.37 -20.12
C LEU A 12 1.10 4.61 -21.30
N ARG A 13 1.58 4.60 -22.56
CA ARG A 13 0.78 4.96 -23.74
C ARG A 13 0.18 3.79 -24.53
N SER A 14 0.50 2.51 -24.27
CA SER A 14 -0.08 1.45 -25.11
C SER A 14 -0.18 0.01 -24.56
N SER A 15 0.25 -0.29 -23.34
CA SER A 15 -0.05 -1.61 -22.75
C SER A 15 0.02 -1.53 -21.23
N SER A 16 -0.95 -2.13 -20.54
CA SER A 16 -0.92 -2.25 -19.08
C SER A 16 0.38 -2.94 -18.68
N ALA A 17 1.24 -2.25 -17.92
CA ALA A 17 2.50 -2.80 -17.46
C ALA A 17 2.28 -4.12 -16.68
N SER A 18 3.15 -5.10 -16.88
CA SER A 18 3.06 -6.37 -16.16
C SER A 18 3.29 -6.17 -14.65
N TYR A 19 2.90 -7.15 -13.84
CA TYR A 19 3.19 -7.14 -12.41
C TYR A 19 4.70 -7.04 -12.15
N GLU A 20 5.51 -7.78 -12.90
CA GLU A 20 6.98 -7.78 -12.78
C GLU A 20 7.56 -6.43 -13.17
N GLU A 21 7.10 -5.82 -14.27
CA GLU A 21 7.54 -4.49 -14.70
C GLU A 21 7.23 -3.44 -13.62
N THR A 22 6.01 -3.47 -13.08
CA THR A 22 5.57 -2.55 -12.02
C THR A 22 6.35 -2.77 -10.73
N SER A 23 6.54 -4.02 -10.32
CA SER A 23 7.30 -4.38 -9.13
C SER A 23 8.75 -3.91 -9.23
N LYS A 24 9.41 -4.09 -10.38
CA LYS A 24 10.77 -3.60 -10.62
C LYS A 24 10.85 -2.08 -10.52
N ALA A 25 9.91 -1.36 -11.14
CA ALA A 25 9.86 0.10 -11.06
C ALA A 25 9.71 0.60 -9.61
N VAL A 26 8.84 -0.03 -8.82
CA VAL A 26 8.68 0.28 -7.39
C VAL A 26 9.98 0.06 -6.62
N HIS A 27 10.67 -1.06 -6.83
CA HIS A 27 11.93 -1.35 -6.12
C HIS A 27 13.05 -0.36 -6.49
N ILE A 28 13.09 0.13 -7.73
CA ILE A 28 14.03 1.20 -8.13
C ILE A 28 13.78 2.46 -7.29
N VAL A 29 12.53 2.87 -7.12
CA VAL A 29 12.16 4.03 -6.30
C VAL A 29 12.50 3.79 -4.83
N MET A 30 12.17 2.61 -4.30
CA MET A 30 12.51 2.24 -2.91
C MET A 30 14.02 2.34 -2.66
N LYS A 31 14.83 1.84 -3.59
CA LYS A 31 16.30 1.95 -3.52
C LYS A 31 16.77 3.39 -3.55
N ALA A 32 16.21 4.23 -4.42
CA ALA A 32 16.53 5.65 -4.49
C ALA A 32 16.19 6.39 -3.18
N CYS A 33 15.10 6.00 -2.52
CA CYS A 33 14.69 6.51 -1.21
C CYS A 33 15.42 5.85 -0.02
N LYS A 34 16.40 4.96 -0.26
CA LYS A 34 17.14 4.22 0.77
C LYS A 34 16.24 3.37 1.68
N ILE A 35 15.10 2.89 1.18
CA ILE A 35 14.23 1.96 1.89
C ILE A 35 14.89 0.57 1.87
N PRO A 36 15.00 -0.13 3.02
CA PRO A 36 15.58 -1.47 3.09
C PRO A 36 14.87 -2.48 2.18
N THR A 37 15.63 -3.43 1.62
CA THR A 37 15.16 -4.43 0.66
C THR A 37 14.18 -5.48 1.23
N GLY A 38 13.90 -5.43 2.54
CA GLY A 38 12.89 -6.28 3.20
C GLY A 38 11.45 -5.78 3.03
N TYR A 39 11.24 -4.56 2.55
CA TYR A 39 9.91 -4.02 2.28
C TYR A 39 9.47 -4.35 0.85
N THR A 40 8.22 -4.79 0.69
CA THR A 40 7.67 -5.21 -0.60
C THR A 40 6.56 -4.26 -1.06
N VAL A 41 6.06 -4.45 -2.28
CA VAL A 41 4.85 -3.73 -2.77
C VAL A 41 3.67 -3.91 -1.82
N THR A 42 3.56 -5.06 -1.15
CA THR A 42 2.57 -5.31 -0.10
C THR A 42 2.73 -4.37 1.10
N SER A 43 3.96 -4.01 1.46
CA SER A 43 4.25 -3.04 2.52
C SER A 43 3.78 -1.63 2.17
N ILE A 44 3.85 -1.22 0.91
CA ILE A 44 3.29 0.07 0.44
C ILE A 44 1.77 0.08 0.64
N ARG A 45 1.10 -1.00 0.23
CA ARG A 45 -0.36 -1.13 0.40
C ARG A 45 -0.75 -1.08 1.88
N SER A 46 0.01 -1.74 2.75
CA SER A 46 -0.17 -1.67 4.20
C SER A 46 0.02 -0.27 4.76
N SER A 47 1.07 0.45 4.37
CA SER A 47 1.32 1.82 4.82
C SER A 47 0.20 2.78 4.36
N SER A 48 -0.29 2.62 3.13
CA SER A 48 -1.44 3.40 2.63
C SER A 48 -2.69 3.16 3.46
N MET A 49 -2.96 1.91 3.86
CA MET A 49 -4.09 1.58 4.76
C MET A 49 -3.97 2.28 6.10
N THR A 50 -2.82 2.15 6.76
CA THR A 50 -2.57 2.78 8.06
C THR A 50 -2.81 4.28 7.97
N LYS A 51 -2.29 4.93 6.92
CA LYS A 51 -2.49 6.37 6.71
C LYS A 51 -3.96 6.75 6.54
N SER A 52 -4.74 5.95 5.79
CA SER A 52 -6.19 6.18 5.64
C SER A 52 -6.93 6.05 6.98
N ILE A 53 -6.56 5.08 7.82
CA ILE A 53 -7.13 4.93 9.17
C ILE A 53 -6.81 6.16 10.03
N ASP A 54 -5.56 6.62 10.02
CA ASP A 54 -5.13 7.81 10.78
C ASP A 54 -5.86 9.07 10.31
N GLN A 55 -6.28 9.12 9.05
CA GLN A 55 -7.10 10.19 8.47
C GLN A 55 -8.59 10.05 8.79
N GLY A 56 -9.00 9.03 9.54
CA GLY A 56 -10.39 8.80 9.95
C GLY A 56 -11.24 8.07 8.90
N ALA A 57 -10.63 7.45 7.88
CA ALA A 57 -11.39 6.67 6.91
C ALA A 57 -12.09 5.49 7.60
N THR A 58 -13.35 5.28 7.22
CA THR A 58 -14.15 4.19 7.75
C THR A 58 -13.70 2.85 7.19
N LYS A 59 -13.98 1.76 7.92
CA LYS A 59 -13.71 0.38 7.48
C LYS A 59 -14.30 0.10 6.09
N THR A 60 -15.49 0.63 5.79
CA THR A 60 -16.16 0.45 4.51
C THR A 60 -15.43 1.16 3.36
N GLU A 61 -14.92 2.37 3.59
CA GLU A 61 -14.17 3.12 2.58
C GLU A 61 -12.84 2.44 2.27
N ILE A 62 -12.11 2.00 3.30
CA ILE A 62 -10.86 1.25 3.15
C ILE A 62 -11.12 -0.07 2.42
N TYR A 63 -12.17 -0.80 2.79
CA TYR A 63 -12.55 -2.06 2.15
C TYR A 63 -12.86 -1.86 0.66
N ARG A 64 -13.60 -0.80 0.31
CA ARG A 64 -13.90 -0.45 -1.09
C ARG A 64 -12.67 -0.05 -1.89
N ALA A 65 -11.73 0.67 -1.29
CA ALA A 65 -10.52 1.15 -1.96
C ALA A 65 -9.50 0.03 -2.28
N ILE A 66 -9.58 -1.10 -1.59
CA ILE A 66 -8.52 -2.13 -1.61
C ILE A 66 -8.99 -3.44 -2.21
N ILE A 67 -10.28 -3.73 -2.15
CA ILE A 67 -10.82 -4.98 -2.67
C ILE A 67 -11.13 -4.83 -4.15
N HIS A 68 -10.22 -5.37 -4.95
CA HIS A 68 -10.59 -5.92 -6.24
C HIS A 68 -11.46 -7.17 -6.02
N ARG A 69 -12.54 -7.27 -6.80
CA ARG A 69 -13.53 -8.35 -6.77
C ARG A 69 -12.82 -9.71 -6.67
N LYS A 70 -13.05 -10.42 -5.55
CA LYS A 70 -12.49 -11.71 -5.13
C LYS A 70 -11.21 -11.63 -4.27
N ASP A 71 -11.41 -12.08 -3.03
CA ASP A 71 -10.41 -12.70 -2.15
C ASP A 71 -9.32 -11.81 -1.59
N SER A 72 -9.65 -11.08 -0.50
CA SER A 72 -8.58 -10.61 0.37
C SER A 72 -8.91 -10.78 1.86
N GLN A 73 -9.15 -12.02 2.26
CA GLN A 73 -9.13 -12.42 3.68
C GLN A 73 -7.81 -11.99 4.35
N ALA A 74 -6.69 -11.98 3.60
CA ALA A 74 -5.41 -11.46 4.05
C ALA A 74 -5.42 -9.96 4.40
N VAL A 75 -6.22 -9.14 3.72
CA VAL A 75 -6.37 -7.71 4.01
C VAL A 75 -7.20 -7.50 5.28
N VAL A 76 -8.27 -8.28 5.43
CA VAL A 76 -9.10 -8.29 6.65
C VAL A 76 -8.25 -8.69 7.86
N ASN A 77 -7.48 -9.78 7.76
CA ASN A 77 -6.61 -10.24 8.84
C ASN A 77 -5.51 -9.23 9.20
N HIS A 78 -4.99 -8.49 8.22
CA HIS A 78 -4.02 -7.43 8.45
C HIS A 78 -4.65 -6.20 9.12
N TYR A 79 -5.90 -5.88 8.78
CA TYR A 79 -6.68 -4.82 9.44
C TYR A 79 -6.94 -5.16 10.90
N GLU A 80 -7.42 -6.36 11.21
CA GLU A 80 -7.72 -6.78 12.59
C GLU A 80 -6.48 -6.77 13.50
N LYS A 81 -5.31 -7.14 12.97
CA LYS A 81 -4.05 -7.09 13.73
C LYS A 81 -3.57 -5.67 14.02
N ASN A 82 -3.83 -4.71 13.13
CA ASN A 82 -3.38 -3.33 13.26
C ASN A 82 -4.43 -2.38 13.85
N LEU A 83 -5.67 -2.85 14.04
CA LEU A 83 -6.74 -2.09 14.66
C LEU A 83 -6.50 -2.00 16.18
N ASN A 84 -5.83 -0.92 16.58
CA ASN A 84 -5.45 -0.69 17.98
C ASN A 84 -6.61 -0.19 18.86
N ASP A 85 -7.87 -0.40 18.46
CA ASP A 85 -9.07 0.14 19.12
C ASP A 85 -9.17 -0.29 20.58
N LYS A 86 -8.77 -1.51 20.92
CA LYS A 86 -8.70 -1.96 22.33
C LYS A 86 -7.68 -1.15 23.14
N ILE A 87 -6.54 -0.82 22.56
CA ILE A 87 -5.51 0.00 23.22
C ILE A 87 -5.98 1.46 23.30
N ARG A 88 -6.55 2.01 22.21
CA ARG A 88 -7.10 3.37 22.17
C ARG A 88 -8.25 3.57 23.16
N THR A 89 -9.11 2.56 23.31
CA THR A 89 -10.21 2.54 24.30
C THR A 89 -9.68 2.44 25.73
N ARG A 90 -8.60 1.69 25.97
CA ARG A 90 -7.95 1.64 27.28
C ARG A 90 -7.27 2.96 27.64
N LEU A 91 -6.59 3.60 26.69
CA LEU A 91 -5.95 4.90 26.88
C LEU A 91 -6.96 6.04 27.09
N ALA A 92 -8.10 6.01 26.42
CA ALA A 92 -9.17 7.00 26.62
C ALA A 92 -9.91 6.87 27.97
N LYS A 93 -9.67 5.79 28.72
CA LYS A 93 -10.22 5.56 30.06
C LYS A 93 -9.22 5.85 31.19
N LEU A 94 -7.98 6.21 30.84
CA LEU A 94 -6.98 6.78 31.76
C LEU A 94 -7.15 8.29 31.79
#